data_AF-A0A7Z9I3H1-F1
#
_entry.id   AF-A0A7Z9I3H1-F1
#
_cell.length_a   1.000
_cell.length_b   1.000
_cell.length_c   1.000
_cell.angle_alpha   90.00
_cell.angle_beta   90.00
_cell.angle_gamma   90.00
#
_symmetry.space_group_name_H-M   'P 1'
#
loop_
_entity.id
_entity.type
_entity.pdbx_description
1 polymer ?
#
loop_
_entity_poly.entity_id
_entity_poly.type
_entity_poly.pdbx_seq_one_letter_code
_entity_poly.pdbx_strand_id
1 'polypeptide(L)' 'GQPLDKGRSYTVATNNYAAGGGDGYKVFKKGKVLIDASGATLLASMVMDYIKAKGSVSPKVEGRIVAQ' A
#
# COMPACT_ATOMS: atom_id res chain seq x y z
N GLY A 1 -14.27 10.89 5.35
CA GLY A 1 -13.64 9.83 6.16
C GLY A 1 -13.70 10.20 7.63
N GLN A 2 -13.25 9.32 8.52
CA GLN A 2 -13.07 9.63 9.95
C GLN A 2 -11.59 9.98 10.22
N PRO A 3 -11.29 10.87 11.19
CA PRO A 3 -9.91 11.13 11.60
C PRO A 3 -9.17 9.85 12.04
N LEU A 4 -7.86 9.81 11.85
CA LEU A 4 -7.02 8.75 12.40
C LEU A 4 -6.90 8.91 13.92
N ASP A 5 -7.06 7.80 14.64
CA ASP A 5 -6.80 7.70 16.07
C ASP A 5 -5.34 7.36 16.29
N LYS A 6 -4.61 8.24 16.98
CA LYS A 6 -3.17 8.07 17.24
C LYS A 6 -2.86 6.90 18.18
N GLY A 7 -3.82 6.46 18.99
CA GLY A 7 -3.65 5.33 19.92
C GLY A 7 -3.96 3.97 19.29
N ARG A 8 -4.49 3.95 18.06
CA ARG A 8 -4.97 2.74 17.41
C ARG A 8 -3.91 2.13 16.48
N SER A 9 -3.84 0.79 16.48
CA SER A 9 -3.08 0.03 15.48
C SER A 9 -3.88 -0.14 14.19
N TYR A 10 -3.22 0.09 13.06
CA TYR A 10 -3.79 -0.07 11.72
C TYR A 10 -2.98 -1.07 10.90
N THR A 11 -3.68 -1.84 10.08
CA THR A 11 -3.06 -2.66 9.03
C THR A 11 -2.98 -1.84 7.76
N VAL A 12 -1.81 -1.85 7.12
CA VAL A 12 -1.57 -1.15 5.85
C VAL A 12 -0.94 -2.11 4.85
N ALA A 13 -1.30 -1.96 3.58
CA ALA A 13 -0.62 -2.60 2.47
C ALA A 13 0.40 -1.62 1.87
N THR A 14 1.61 -2.10 1.56
CA THR A 14 2.66 -1.32 0.92
C THR A 14 3.55 -2.24 0.08
N ASN A 15 4.39 -1.66 -0.78
CA ASN A 15 5.38 -2.43 -1.56
C ASN A 15 6.63 -2.76 -0.73
N ASN A 16 7.43 -3.70 -1.22
CA ASN A 16 8.65 -4.17 -0.53
C ASN A 16 9.70 -3.05 -0.34
N TYR A 17 9.81 -2.11 -1.29
CA TYR A 17 10.76 -0.99 -1.21
C TYR A 17 10.46 -0.06 -0.03
N ALA A 18 9.21 0.41 0.10
CA ALA A 18 8.79 1.26 1.21
C ALA A 18 8.77 0.49 2.54
N ALA A 19 8.32 -0.78 2.56
CA ALA A 19 8.43 -1.64 3.73
C ALA A 19 9.89 -1.78 4.21
N GLY A 20 10.83 -1.87 3.26
CA GLY A 20 12.28 -1.88 3.48
C GLY A 20 12.88 -0.51 3.86
N GLY A 21 12.06 0.53 4.02
CA GLY A 21 12.48 1.86 4.44
C GLY A 21 13.08 2.72 3.33
N GLY A 22 12.82 2.41 2.06
CA GLY A 22 13.16 3.25 0.92
C GLY A 22 12.57 4.66 1.03
N ASP A 23 13.13 5.63 0.31
CA ASP A 23 12.77 7.07 0.36
C ASP A 23 12.64 7.67 1.78
N GLY A 24 13.33 7.08 2.77
CA GLY A 24 13.28 7.55 4.16
C GLY A 24 12.10 7.03 4.98
N TYR A 25 11.25 6.14 4.45
CA TYR A 25 10.12 5.51 5.16
C TYR A 25 10.54 4.48 6.23
N LYS A 26 11.56 4.79 7.03
CA LYS A 26 12.08 3.94 8.12
C LYS A 26 11.01 3.57 9.15
N VAL A 27 9.90 4.31 9.23
CA VAL A 27 8.76 4.02 10.11
C VAL A 27 8.18 2.62 9.86
N PHE A 28 8.15 2.15 8.60
CA PHE A 28 7.58 0.84 8.28
C PHE A 28 8.39 -0.33 8.84
N LYS A 29 9.71 -0.15 9.04
CA LYS A 29 10.56 -1.17 9.70
C LYS A 29 10.19 -1.42 11.16
N LYS A 30 9.47 -0.50 11.80
CA LYS A 30 9.02 -0.65 13.19
C LYS A 30 7.70 -1.41 13.30
N GLY A 31 7.00 -1.61 12.19
CA GLY A 31 5.71 -2.30 12.16
C GLY A 31 5.85 -3.82 12.25
N LYS A 32 4.81 -4.50 12.74
CA LYS A 32 4.71 -5.96 12.66
C LYS A 32 4.46 -6.36 11.20
N VAL A 33 5.34 -7.18 10.65
CA VAL A 33 5.15 -7.78 9.31
C VAL A 33 4.10 -8.89 9.43
N LEU A 34 2.98 -8.73 8.72
CA LEU A 34 1.90 -9.73 8.70
C LEU A 34 2.06 -10.72 7.54
N ILE A 35 2.62 -10.25 6.41
CA ILE A 35 2.94 -11.05 5.23
C ILE A 35 4.37 -10.65 4.83
N ASP A 36 5.29 -11.61 4.87
CA ASP A 36 6.68 -11.37 4.49
C ASP A 36 6.88 -11.46 2.96
N ALA A 37 8.11 -11.20 2.51
CA ALA A 37 8.45 -11.21 1.09
C ALA A 37 8.26 -12.57 0.40
N SER A 38 8.34 -13.68 1.14
CA SER A 38 8.14 -15.04 0.60
C SER A 38 6.66 -15.36 0.42
N GLY A 39 5.81 -14.81 1.28
CA GLY A 39 4.35 -14.94 1.21
C GLY A 39 3.67 -13.86 0.34
N ALA A 40 4.38 -12.81 -0.04
CA ALA A 40 3.82 -11.70 -0.80
C ALA A 40 3.80 -11.97 -2.31
N THR A 41 2.75 -11.47 -2.97
CA THR A 41 2.68 -11.44 -4.44
C THR A 41 3.52 -10.29 -4.98
N LEU A 42 4.14 -10.50 -6.15
CA LEU A 42 4.82 -9.43 -6.87
C LEU A 42 3.82 -8.30 -7.21
N LEU A 43 4.19 -7.05 -6.91
CA LEU A 43 3.35 -5.89 -7.18
C LEU A 43 2.93 -5.81 -8.65
N ALA A 44 3.86 -6.08 -9.57
CA ALA A 44 3.59 -6.09 -11.00
C ALA A 44 2.52 -7.13 -11.37
N SER A 45 2.64 -8.37 -10.87
CA SER A 45 1.64 -9.41 -11.10
C SER A 45 0.28 -9.02 -10.54
N MET A 46 0.23 -8.45 -9.33
CA MET A 46 -1.02 -7.99 -8.73
C MET A 46 -1.75 -6.93 -9.59
N VAL A 47 -1.01 -5.99 -10.17
CA VAL A 47 -1.58 -4.98 -11.09
C VAL A 47 -2.03 -5.62 -12.40
N MET A 48 -1.22 -6.50 -12.99
CA MET A 48 -1.58 -7.22 -14.23
C MET A 48 -2.85 -8.06 -14.03
N ASP A 49 -2.94 -8.80 -12.94
CA ASP A 49 -4.09 -9.64 -12.60
C ASP A 49 -5.34 -8.79 -12.39
N TYR A 50 -5.22 -7.63 -11.73
CA TYR A 50 -6.32 -6.70 -11.57
C TYR A 50 -6.85 -6.19 -12.91
N ILE A 51 -5.96 -5.75 -13.81
CA ILE A 51 -6.35 -5.26 -15.13
C ILE A 51 -6.97 -6.39 -15.97
N LYS A 52 -6.35 -7.57 -15.97
CA LYS A 52 -6.86 -8.74 -16.68
C LYS A 52 -8.27 -9.12 -16.22
N ALA A 53 -8.50 -9.11 -14.90
CA ALA A 53 -9.82 -9.40 -14.32
C ALA A 53 -10.86 -8.32 -14.64
N LYS A 54 -10.46 -7.06 -14.81
CA LYS A 54 -11.34 -5.95 -15.19
C LYS A 54 -11.52 -5.78 -16.69
N GLY A 55 -10.64 -6.35 -17.51
CA GLY A 55 -10.58 -6.19 -18.97
C GLY A 55 -10.00 -4.83 -19.38
N SER A 56 -10.58 -3.73 -18.87
CA SER A 56 -10.09 -2.36 -19.07
C SER A 56 -10.23 -1.55 -17.77
N VAL A 57 -9.38 -0.54 -17.61
CA VAL A 57 -9.39 0.36 -16.45
C VAL A 57 -9.35 1.82 -16.92
N SER A 58 -10.11 2.69 -16.24
CA SER A 58 -10.14 4.13 -16.48
C SER A 58 -10.12 4.87 -15.13
N PRO A 59 -8.97 4.89 -14.43
CA PRO A 59 -8.85 5.56 -13.13
C PRO A 59 -9.05 7.07 -13.29
N LYS A 60 -9.64 7.71 -12.27
CA LYS A 60 -9.88 9.15 -12.22
C LYS A 60 -9.18 9.78 -11.02
N VAL A 61 -8.99 11.09 -11.07
CA VAL A 61 -8.60 11.88 -9.89
C VAL A 61 -9.83 12.02 -9.00
N GLU A 62 -9.74 11.49 -7.78
CA GLU A 62 -10.87 11.42 -6.83
C GLU A 62 -10.66 12.27 -5.57
N GLY A 63 -9.61 13.09 -5.51
CA GLY A 63 -9.31 13.91 -4.32
C GLY A 63 -8.87 13.09 -3.11
N ARG A 64 -8.24 11.91 -3.33
CA ARG A 64 -7.73 11.05 -2.25
C ARG A 64 -6.63 11.71 -1.41
N ILE A 65 -5.89 12.63 -2.01
CA ILE A 65 -4.87 13.47 -1.38
C ILE A 65 -5.10 14.90 -1.89
N VAL A 66 -5.17 15.86 -0.98
CA VAL A 66 -5.28 17.29 -1.28
C VAL A 66 -4.14 18.01 -0.58
N ALA A 67 -3.51 18.97 -1.27
CA ALA A 67 -2.57 19.87 -0.61
C ALA A 67 -3.32 20.72 0.41
N GLN A 68 -2.72 20.94 1.57
CA GLN A 68 -3.22 21.89 2.56
C GLN A 68 -2.84 23.31 2.19
#